data_AF-A0A0C3CRE8-F1
#
_entry.id   AF-A0A0C3CRE8-F1
#
_cell.length_a   1.000
_cell.length_b   1.000
_cell.length_c   1.000
_cell.angle_alpha   90.00
_cell.angle_beta   90.00
_cell.angle_gamma   90.00
#
_symmetry.space_group_name_H-M   'P 1'
#
loop_
_entity.id
_entity.type
_entity.pdbx_description
1 polymer ?
#
loop_
_entity_poly.entity_id
_entity_poly.type
_entity_poly.pdbx_seq_one_letter_code
_entity_poly.pdbx_strand_id
1 'polypeptide(L)'
;MTNSTDLLTPNGTYIIMNAATHTYLNVLSYGGPGTAIVCSVGNDLGNDIWNYMTTQNNGVTLQNFGTAGFAAVHVNQAITNSIAPQWNVIRSGLYKYAFQ
;
A
#
# COMPACT_ATOMS: atom_id res chain seq x y z
N MET A 1 12.42 -15.71 -20.23
CA MET A 1 11.73 -14.40 -20.28
C MET A 1 10.25 -14.67 -20.42
N THR A 2 9.52 -14.73 -19.32
CA THR A 2 8.05 -14.83 -19.36
C THR A 2 7.49 -13.42 -19.30
N ASN A 3 6.97 -12.97 -20.44
CA ASN A 3 6.15 -11.77 -20.53
C ASN A 3 4.91 -11.96 -19.65
N SER A 4 4.98 -11.51 -18.40
CA SER A 4 3.84 -11.45 -17.49
C SER A 4 2.97 -10.27 -17.91
N THR A 5 2.05 -10.50 -18.84
CA THR A 5 0.93 -9.59 -19.13
C THR A 5 -0.13 -9.58 -18.02
N ASP A 6 0.17 -10.19 -16.88
CA ASP A 6 -0.77 -10.53 -15.80
C ASP A 6 -0.66 -9.58 -14.58
N LEU A 7 -0.09 -8.39 -14.81
CA LEU A 7 0.36 -7.43 -13.79
C LEU A 7 -0.20 -6.02 -14.02
N LEU A 8 -1.51 -5.81 -14.03
CA LEU A 8 -2.04 -4.45 -13.88
C LEU A 8 -3.33 -4.49 -13.07
N THR A 9 -3.20 -4.52 -11.73
CA THR A 9 -4.23 -3.84 -10.93
C THR A 9 -4.33 -2.42 -11.50
N PRO A 10 -5.49 -1.99 -12.00
CA PRO A 10 -5.62 -0.67 -12.60
C PRO A 10 -5.17 0.42 -11.61
N ASN A 11 -4.71 1.54 -12.14
CA ASN A 11 -4.51 2.71 -11.30
C ASN A 11 -5.85 3.11 -10.69
N GLY A 12 -5.86 3.44 -9.40
CA GLY A 12 -7.09 3.77 -8.72
C GLY A 12 -7.01 3.74 -7.20
N THR A 13 -8.17 3.88 -6.59
CA THR A 13 -8.33 3.93 -5.14
C THR A 13 -8.78 2.57 -4.62
N TYR A 14 -8.04 2.03 -3.66
CA TYR A 14 -8.24 0.68 -3.13
C TYR A 14 -8.19 0.66 -1.62
N ILE A 15 -8.91 -0.31 -1.06
CA ILE A 15 -8.65 -0.81 0.29
C ILE A 15 -7.74 -2.02 0.15
N ILE A 16 -6.64 -2.03 0.90
CA ILE A 16 -5.63 -3.10 0.86
C ILE A 16 -5.81 -3.97 2.10
N MET A 17 -6.18 -5.24 1.90
CA MET A 17 -6.46 -6.18 2.99
C MET A 17 -5.28 -7.13 3.23
N ASN A 18 -4.93 -7.34 4.49
CA ASN A 18 -4.17 -8.50 4.93
C ASN A 18 -5.09 -9.73 4.93
N ALA A 19 -4.92 -10.60 3.93
CA ALA A 19 -5.76 -11.77 3.71
C ALA A 19 -5.73 -12.79 4.86
N ALA A 20 -4.66 -12.84 5.67
CA ALA A 20 -4.56 -13.80 6.78
C ALA A 20 -5.40 -13.40 8.00
N THR A 21 -5.57 -12.10 8.22
CA THR A 21 -6.22 -11.56 9.43
C THR A 21 -7.54 -10.84 9.14
N HIS A 22 -7.89 -10.67 7.86
CA HIS A 22 -9.03 -9.87 7.40
C HIS A 22 -9.03 -8.44 7.97
N THR A 23 -7.84 -7.87 8.14
CA THR A 23 -7.63 -6.47 8.53
C THR A 23 -7.08 -5.68 7.35
N TYR A 24 -7.12 -4.36 7.43
CA TYR A 24 -6.74 -3.47 6.34
C TYR A 24 -5.45 -2.72 6.66
N LEU A 25 -4.67 -2.42 5.63
CA LEU A 25 -3.53 -1.52 5.72
C LEU A 25 -4.04 -0.11 6.08
N ASN A 26 -3.69 0.37 7.26
CA ASN A 26 -4.31 1.53 7.86
C ASN A 26 -3.30 2.47 8.53
N VAL A 27 -3.63 3.75 8.64
CA VAL A 27 -2.90 4.78 9.36
C VAL A 27 -3.73 5.26 10.56
N LEU A 28 -3.46 4.77 11.77
CA LEU A 28 -4.34 4.98 12.93
C LEU A 28 -4.43 6.42 13.45
N SER A 29 -3.51 7.29 13.05
CA SER A 29 -3.51 8.69 13.47
C SER A 29 -3.47 9.58 12.24
N TYR A 30 -4.36 10.58 12.17
CA TYR A 30 -4.26 11.63 11.17
C TYR A 30 -3.04 12.48 11.48
N GLY A 31 -1.92 12.13 10.86
CA GLY A 31 -0.65 12.81 10.99
C GLY A 31 -0.03 13.04 9.62
N GLY A 32 0.97 13.92 9.57
CA GLY A 32 1.80 14.07 8.39
C GLY A 32 2.66 12.84 8.12
N PRO A 33 3.61 12.95 7.18
CA PRO A 33 4.68 11.97 6.98
C PRO A 33 5.34 11.55 8.30
N GLY A 34 5.69 10.27 8.43
CA GLY A 34 6.25 9.65 9.63
C GLY A 34 5.23 8.88 10.46
N THR A 35 3.97 8.81 10.03
CA THR A 35 2.92 8.10 10.78
C THR A 35 2.99 6.60 10.52
N ALA A 36 2.86 5.79 11.58
CA ALA A 36 2.90 4.34 11.49
C ALA A 36 1.72 3.79 10.65
N ILE A 37 2.06 2.83 9.79
CA ILE A 37 1.10 2.01 9.05
C ILE A 37 0.97 0.68 9.78
N VAL A 38 -0.26 0.26 10.03
CA VAL A 38 -0.59 -0.98 10.73
C VAL A 38 -1.67 -1.75 9.99
N CYS A 39 -1.87 -3.01 10.34
CA CYS A 39 -3.04 -3.77 9.93
C CYS A 39 -4.12 -3.65 11.02
N SER A 40 -5.27 -3.03 10.72
CA SER A 40 -6.38 -2.89 11.67
C SER A 40 -7.73 -3.06 11.00
N VAL A 41 -8.80 -3.20 11.79
CA VAL A 41 -10.15 -2.96 11.27
C VAL A 41 -10.26 -1.50 10.81
N GLY A 42 -10.96 -1.26 9.71
CA GLY A 42 -11.20 0.09 9.18
C GLY A 42 -11.98 0.92 10.19
N ASN A 43 -11.83 2.24 10.16
CA ASN A 43 -12.52 3.15 11.08
C ASN A 43 -13.43 4.16 10.38
N ASP A 44 -13.73 3.94 9.09
CA ASP A 44 -14.57 4.78 8.22
C ASP A 44 -14.08 6.22 7.99
N LEU A 45 -12.87 6.57 8.43
CA LEU A 45 -12.32 7.91 8.26
C LEU A 45 -11.49 8.05 6.96
N GLY A 46 -11.29 6.96 6.22
CA GLY A 46 -10.53 6.95 4.95
C GLY A 46 -9.02 6.84 5.11
N ASN A 47 -8.53 6.49 6.30
CA ASN A 47 -7.12 6.21 6.57
C ASN A 47 -6.68 4.79 6.13
N ASP A 48 -7.63 3.94 5.73
CA ASP A 48 -7.46 2.64 5.09
C ASP A 48 -7.62 2.68 3.55
N ILE A 49 -7.81 3.88 3.01
CA ILE A 49 -7.96 4.13 1.57
C ILE A 49 -6.60 4.53 0.98
N TRP A 50 -6.19 3.83 -0.08
CA TRP A 50 -4.91 4.00 -0.74
C TRP A 50 -5.07 4.21 -2.25
N ASN A 51 -4.43 5.24 -2.77
CA ASN A 51 -4.26 5.43 -4.21
C ASN A 51 -3.07 4.58 -4.67
N TYR A 52 -3.36 3.59 -5.50
CA TYR A 52 -2.41 2.74 -6.18
C TYR A 52 -2.10 3.33 -7.56
N MET A 53 -0.82 3.59 -7.83
CA MET A 53 -0.37 4.12 -9.11
C MET A 53 0.86 3.36 -9.61
N THR A 54 0.84 2.91 -10.86
CA THR A 54 2.00 2.33 -11.53
C THR A 54 3.07 3.38 -11.79
N THR A 55 4.34 2.98 -11.66
CA THR A 55 5.50 3.82 -11.99
C THR A 55 6.04 3.47 -13.37
N GLN A 56 6.89 4.35 -13.92
CA GLN A 56 7.57 4.14 -15.21
C GLN A 56 8.48 2.89 -15.20
N ASN A 57 8.89 2.41 -14.03
CA ASN A 57 9.78 1.25 -13.87
C ASN A 57 9.02 -0.03 -13.50
N ASN A 58 7.75 -0.16 -13.88
CA ASN A 58 6.88 -1.30 -13.59
C ASN A 58 6.68 -1.62 -12.09
N GLY A 59 6.94 -0.64 -11.21
CA GLY A 59 6.59 -0.73 -9.80
C GLY A 59 5.32 0.04 -9.50
N VAL A 60 5.06 0.25 -8.21
CA VAL A 60 3.86 0.96 -7.74
C VAL A 60 4.18 1.92 -6.61
N THR A 61 3.37 2.96 -6.48
CA THR A 61 3.31 3.81 -5.30
C THR A 61 1.96 3.64 -4.63
N LEU A 62 1.93 3.72 -3.31
CA LEU A 62 0.71 3.69 -2.50
C LEU A 62 0.62 5.01 -1.74
N GLN A 63 -0.31 5.88 -2.09
CA GLN A 63 -0.55 7.13 -1.36
C GLN A 63 -1.80 6.98 -0.49
N ASN A 64 -1.68 7.29 0.80
CA ASN A 64 -2.81 7.27 1.71
C ASN A 64 -3.73 8.48 1.50
N PHE A 65 -5.04 8.26 1.45
CA PHE A 65 -6.01 9.34 1.26
C PHE A 65 -6.06 10.29 2.47
N GLY A 66 -6.06 9.74 3.69
CA GLY A 66 -6.21 10.52 4.92
C GLY A 66 -5.00 11.38 5.31
N THR A 67 -3.79 10.98 4.93
CA THR A 67 -2.54 11.69 5.30
C THR A 67 -1.81 12.33 4.12
N ALA A 68 -2.23 12.03 2.88
CA ALA A 68 -1.52 12.35 1.64
C ALA A 68 -0.08 11.78 1.53
N GLY A 69 0.38 11.01 2.52
CA GLY A 69 1.70 10.41 2.56
C GLY A 69 1.76 9.08 1.82
N PHE A 70 2.94 8.70 1.35
CA PHE A 70 3.20 7.46 0.63
C PHE A 70 3.65 6.35 1.57
N ALA A 71 3.17 5.12 1.36
CA ALA A 71 3.65 3.96 2.11
C ALA A 71 5.15 3.76 1.89
N ALA A 72 5.92 3.67 2.96
CA ALA A 72 7.37 3.53 2.97
C ALA A 72 7.83 2.65 4.13
N VAL A 73 9.13 2.34 4.14
CA VAL A 73 9.80 1.66 5.27
C VAL A 73 10.82 2.60 5.87
N HIS A 74 10.76 2.77 7.19
CA HIS A 74 11.76 3.47 7.96
C HIS A 74 12.10 2.66 9.20
N VAL A 75 13.39 2.34 9.40
CA VAL A 75 13.89 1.58 10.57
C VAL A 75 13.07 0.31 10.83
N ASN A 76 12.85 -0.49 9.78
CA ASN A 76 12.07 -1.74 9.80
C ASN A 76 10.58 -1.59 10.18
N GLN A 77 10.02 -0.38 10.11
CA GLN A 77 8.61 -0.10 10.32
C GLN A 77 7.97 0.45 9.05
N ALA A 78 6.75 0.00 8.75
CA ALA A 78 5.93 0.60 7.71
C ALA A 78 5.38 1.96 8.20
N ILE A 79 5.63 3.02 7.43
CA ILE A 79 5.23 4.40 7.75
C ILE A 79 4.71 5.13 6.52
N THR A 80 4.05 6.27 6.70
CA THR A 80 3.82 7.24 5.62
C THR A 80 5.06 8.13 5.41
N ASN A 81 5.35 8.52 4.17
CA ASN A 81 6.48 9.39 3.82
C ASN A 81 6.05 10.49 2.83
N SER A 82 6.73 11.62 2.81
CA SER A 82 6.46 12.71 1.84
C SER A 82 6.95 12.38 0.43
N ILE A 83 7.97 11.51 0.34
CA ILE A 83 8.55 11.06 -0.93
C ILE A 83 8.01 9.67 -1.22
N ALA A 84 7.50 9.48 -2.44
CA ALA A 84 6.96 8.20 -2.90
C ALA A 84 8.10 7.20 -3.16
N PRO A 85 8.25 6.13 -2.34
CA PRO A 85 9.09 5.02 -2.73
C PRO A 85 8.36 4.15 -3.76
N GLN A 86 9.12 3.39 -4.53
CA GLN A 86 8.59 2.39 -5.43
C GLN A 86 8.54 1.03 -4.74
N TRP A 87 7.41 0.34 -4.90
CA TRP A 87 7.18 -1.03 -4.44
C TRP A 87 7.10 -1.99 -5.62
N ASN A 88 7.49 -3.24 -5.40
CA ASN A 88 7.25 -4.33 -6.35
C ASN A 88 6.05 -5.14 -5.88
N VAL A 89 5.09 -5.36 -6.78
CA VAL A 89 3.95 -6.24 -6.51
C VAL A 89 4.29 -7.64 -7.00
N ILE A 90 4.32 -8.60 -6.08
CA ILE A 90 4.63 -10.00 -6.38
C ILE A 90 3.37 -10.86 -6.21
N ARG A 91 3.23 -11.89 -7.04
CA ARG A 91 2.22 -12.93 -6.80
C ARG A 91 2.68 -13.82 -5.67
N SER A 92 1.79 -14.07 -4.72
CA SER A 92 1.99 -15.13 -3.74
C SER A 92 1.30 -16.41 -4.24
N GLY A 93 1.92 -17.57 -3.97
CA GLY A 93 1.27 -18.86 -4.20
C GLY A 93 0.15 -19.17 -3.20
N LEU A 94 0.09 -18.41 -2.10
CA LEU A 94 -0.89 -18.56 -1.02
C LEU A 94 -1.99 -17.48 -1.06
N TYR A 95 -1.69 -16.29 -1.60
CA TYR A 95 -2.60 -15.15 -1.68
C TYR A 95 -2.49 -14.46 -3.04
N LYS A 96 -3.55 -13.79 -3.51
CA LYS A 96 -3.56 -13.20 -4.86
C LYS A 96 -2.39 -12.23 -5.12
N TYR A 97 -1.98 -11.44 -4.12
CA TYR A 97 -0.84 -10.51 -4.20
C TYR A 97 -0.12 -10.38 -2.84
N ALA A 98 1.18 -10.06 -2.87
CA ALA A 98 1.97 -9.64 -1.71
C ALA A 98 2.86 -8.43 -2.08
N PHE A 99 3.14 -7.57 -1.10
CA PHE A 99 4.06 -6.44 -1.25
C PHE A 99 5.43 -6.81 -0.69
N GLN A 100 6.49 -6.53 -1.46
CA GLN A 100 7.88 -6.71 -1.05
C GLN A 100 8.68 -5.43 -1.35
#